data_AF-A0AA88X8M6-F1
#
_entry.id   AF-A0AA88X8M6-F1
#
_cell.length_a   1.000
_cell.length_b   1.000
_cell.length_c   1.000
_cell.angle_alpha   90.00
_cell.angle_beta   90.00
_cell.angle_gamma   90.00
#
_symmetry.space_group_name_H-M   'P 1'
#
loop_
_entity.id
_entity.type
_entity.pdbx_description
1 polymer ?
#
loop_
_entity_poly.entity_id
_entity_poly.type
_entity_poly.pdbx_seq_one_letter_code
_entity_poly.pdbx_strand_id
1 'polypeptide(L)'
;MARATPLDKFLLISLKDKGNVVAFLGRGIGDVRALKEADNGLCFRSTRAEMAKACSEIIILNNEFSSAVDILRWGRGTYDTIQAYTEFLLTASFVALIIDSVMEISPR
;
A
#
# COMPACT_ATOMS: atom_id res chain seq x y z
N MET A 1 14.96 -8.08 16.58
CA MET A 1 14.56 -9.01 17.65
C MET A 1 15.16 -10.38 17.37
N ALA A 2 15.84 -11.00 18.34
CA ALA A 2 16.26 -12.40 18.23
C ALA A 2 15.32 -13.25 19.11
N ARG A 3 14.86 -14.40 18.60
CA ARG A 3 13.92 -15.31 19.28
C ARG A 3 12.57 -14.67 19.72
N ALA A 4 12.04 -13.73 18.94
CA ALA A 4 10.70 -13.18 19.18
C ALA A 4 9.62 -14.25 18.98
N THR A 5 8.67 -14.30 19.91
CA THR A 5 7.47 -15.13 19.76
C THR A 5 6.52 -14.51 18.72
N PRO A 6 5.58 -15.30 18.15
CA PRO A 6 4.56 -14.74 17.26
C PRO A 6 3.75 -13.60 17.92
N LEU A 7 3.58 -13.64 19.24
CA LEU A 7 2.89 -12.61 20.00
C LEU A 7 3.68 -11.29 20.04
N ASP A 8 5.00 -11.37 20.23
CA ASP A 8 5.89 -10.20 20.24
C ASP A 8 5.90 -9.49 18.87
N LYS A 9 5.83 -10.26 17.78
CA LYS A 9 5.69 -9.73 16.43
C LYS A 9 4.35 -9.02 16.23
N PHE A 10 3.28 -9.55 16.81
CA PHE A 10 1.95 -8.96 16.76
C PHE A 10 1.88 -7.63 17.54
N LEU A 11 2.52 -7.56 18.71
CA LEU A 11 2.68 -6.31 19.48
C LEU A 11 3.43 -5.23 18.70
N LEU A 12 4.28 -5.60 17.73
CA LEU A 12 4.92 -4.61 16.87
C LEU A 12 3.94 -4.02 15.85
N ILE A 13 2.95 -4.80 15.43
CA ILE A 13 1.92 -4.35 14.49
C ILE A 13 0.93 -3.41 15.17
N SER A 14 0.72 -3.52 16.49
CA SER A 14 -0.09 -2.55 17.24
C SER A 14 0.52 -1.14 17.31
N LEU A 15 1.69 -0.90 16.69
CA LEU A 15 2.15 0.46 16.36
C LEU A 15 1.22 1.18 15.38
N LYS A 16 0.37 0.43 14.66
CA LYS A 16 -0.70 0.93 13.83
C LYS A 16 -1.75 1.70 14.62
N ASP A 17 -2.05 1.27 15.85
CA ASP A 17 -2.97 1.98 16.75
C ASP A 17 -2.44 3.36 17.17
N LYS A 18 -1.15 3.61 16.97
CA LYS A 18 -0.51 4.92 17.20
C LYS A 18 -0.50 5.80 15.94
N GLY A 19 -1.26 5.44 14.90
CA GLY A 19 -1.38 6.19 13.65
C GLY A 19 -0.23 5.97 12.66
N ASN A 20 0.60 4.94 12.86
CA ASN A 20 1.66 4.60 11.92
C ASN A 20 1.16 3.61 10.87
N VAL A 21 1.59 3.77 9.61
CA VAL A 21 1.37 2.75 8.58
C VAL A 21 2.44 1.67 8.72
N VAL A 22 2.02 0.43 8.96
CA VAL A 22 2.93 -0.68 9.23
C VAL A 22 2.93 -1.68 8.08
N ALA A 23 4.10 -1.83 7.45
CA ALA A 23 4.36 -2.92 6.51
C ALA A 23 5.10 -4.06 7.21
N PHE A 24 4.65 -5.30 7.03
CA PHE A 24 5.25 -6.48 7.65
C PHE A 24 5.80 -7.45 6.59
N LEU A 25 7.07 -7.83 6.73
CA LEU A 25 7.72 -8.81 5.84
C LEU A 25 7.78 -10.17 6.52
N GLY A 26 6.96 -11.12 6.06
CA GLY A 26 6.84 -12.47 6.61
C GLY A 26 7.53 -13.54 5.76
N ARG A 27 7.92 -14.66 6.39
CA ARG A 27 8.59 -15.78 5.69
C ARG A 27 7.94 -17.15 5.91
N GLY A 28 7.01 -17.30 6.84
CA GLY A 28 6.43 -18.61 7.16
C GLY A 28 5.07 -18.57 7.83
N ILE A 29 4.57 -19.75 8.20
CA ILE A 29 3.21 -19.94 8.75
C ILE A 29 3.02 -19.18 10.08
N GLY A 30 4.06 -19.11 10.92
CA GLY A 30 4.02 -18.36 12.18
C GLY A 30 3.87 -16.84 12.02
N ASP A 31 4.08 -16.33 10.81
CA ASP A 31 3.96 -14.92 10.47
C ASP A 31 2.61 -14.57 9.83
N VAL A 32 1.74 -15.56 9.56
CA VAL A 32 0.49 -15.37 8.80
C VAL A 32 -0.47 -14.39 9.49
N ARG A 33 -0.62 -14.49 10.81
CA ARG A 33 -1.45 -13.54 11.57
C ARG A 33 -0.90 -12.11 11.51
N ALA A 34 0.42 -11.98 11.56
CA ALA A 34 1.09 -10.70 11.47
C ALA A 34 0.96 -10.09 10.06
N LEU A 35 1.11 -10.90 9.02
CA LEU A 35 0.89 -10.48 7.63
C LEU A 35 -0.54 -9.99 7.38
N LYS A 36 -1.53 -10.64 7.99
CA LYS A 36 -2.95 -10.29 7.81
C LYS A 36 -3.38 -9.04 8.58
N GLU A 37 -2.75 -8.75 9.72
CA GLU A 37 -3.10 -7.59 10.56
C GLU A 37 -2.38 -6.31 10.14
N ALA A 38 -1.19 -6.45 9.54
CA ALA A 38 -0.43 -5.33 9.00
C ALA A 38 -1.21 -4.59 7.91
N ASP A 39 -0.92 -3.29 7.73
CA ASP A 39 -1.53 -2.52 6.64
C ASP A 39 -1.08 -2.99 5.28
N ASN A 40 0.18 -3.44 5.19
CA ASN A 40 0.72 -4.04 3.98
C ASN A 40 1.57 -5.27 4.31
N GLY A 41 1.13 -6.44 3.86
CA GLY A 41 1.83 -7.71 4.02
C GLY A 41 2.73 -8.00 2.82
N LEU A 42 4.04 -8.12 3.06
CA LEU A 42 5.01 -8.54 2.04
C LEU A 42 5.55 -9.93 2.34
N CYS A 43 5.75 -10.74 1.30
CA CYS A 43 6.47 -12.01 1.43
C CYS A 43 7.45 -12.23 0.28
N PHE A 44 8.46 -13.05 0.53
CA PHE A 44 9.31 -13.55 -0.54
C PHE A 44 8.70 -14.79 -1.18
N ARG A 45 8.94 -14.94 -2.47
CA ARG A 45 8.62 -16.17 -3.20
C ARG A 45 9.40 -17.35 -2.61
N SER A 46 8.69 -18.17 -1.85
CA SER A 46 9.23 -19.38 -1.23
C SER A 46 8.27 -20.55 -1.41
N THR A 47 8.75 -21.68 -1.95
CA THR A 47 7.97 -22.93 -2.06
C THR A 47 7.48 -23.46 -0.70
N ARG A 48 8.17 -23.11 0.39
CA ARG A 48 7.84 -23.64 1.73
C ARG A 48 6.86 -22.77 2.52
N ALA A 49 6.39 -21.66 1.94
CA ALA A 49 5.59 -20.66 2.65
C ALA A 49 4.33 -20.25 1.87
N GLU A 50 3.62 -21.23 1.31
CA GLU A 50 2.38 -20.99 0.54
C GLU A 50 1.30 -20.26 1.35
N MET A 51 1.15 -20.57 2.64
CA MET A 51 0.22 -19.84 3.51
C MET A 51 0.63 -18.37 3.71
N ALA A 52 1.93 -18.06 3.75
CA ALA A 52 2.39 -16.67 3.87
C ALA A 52 2.11 -15.89 2.57
N LYS A 53 2.30 -16.54 1.40
CA LYS A 53 1.95 -15.95 0.10
C LYS A 53 0.46 -15.67 -0.04
N ALA A 54 -0.38 -16.59 0.40
CA ALA A 54 -1.82 -16.44 0.34
C ALA A 54 -2.36 -15.31 1.22
N CYS A 55 -1.59 -14.89 2.24
CA CYS A 55 -1.97 -13.82 3.16
C CYS A 55 -1.19 -12.51 2.93
N SER A 56 -0.27 -12.46 1.97
CA SER A 56 0.47 -11.25 1.61
C SER A 56 -0.14 -10.57 0.39
N GLU A 57 -0.19 -9.24 0.38
CA GLU A 57 -0.62 -8.48 -0.79
C GLU A 57 0.49 -8.37 -1.85
N ILE A 58 1.75 -8.37 -1.40
CA ILE A 58 2.91 -8.21 -2.29
C ILE A 58 3.85 -9.41 -2.16
N ILE A 59 4.10 -10.08 -3.28
CA ILE A 59 5.02 -11.22 -3.37
C ILE A 59 6.27 -10.80 -4.14
N ILE A 60 7.41 -10.74 -3.45
CA ILE A 60 8.71 -10.45 -4.05
C ILE A 60 9.24 -11.72 -4.73
N LEU A 61 9.28 -11.70 -6.06
CA LEU A 61 9.62 -12.87 -6.87
C LEU A 61 11.13 -13.19 -6.86
N ASN A 62 11.98 -12.17 -6.79
CA ASN A 62 13.43 -12.32 -6.94
C ASN A 62 14.12 -12.75 -5.64
N ASN A 63 13.37 -12.88 -4.54
CA ASN A 63 13.88 -13.23 -3.21
C ASN A 63 15.00 -12.29 -2.70
N GLU A 64 15.11 -11.08 -3.28
CA GLU A 64 16.04 -10.04 -2.86
C GLU A 64 15.31 -8.91 -2.12
N PHE A 65 15.88 -8.44 -1.02
CA PHE A 65 15.31 -7.31 -0.27
C PHE A 65 15.46 -5.97 -1.02
N SER A 66 16.40 -5.87 -1.96
CA SER A 66 16.55 -4.72 -2.88
C SER A 66 15.23 -4.36 -3.55
N SER A 67 14.48 -5.37 -4.00
CA SER A 67 13.19 -5.19 -4.65
C SER A 67 12.15 -4.52 -3.75
N ALA A 68 12.23 -4.67 -2.42
CA ALA A 68 11.33 -3.96 -1.50
C ALA A 68 11.58 -2.44 -1.52
N VAL A 69 12.83 -2.02 -1.67
CA VAL A 69 13.18 -0.59 -1.79
C VAL A 69 12.65 -0.03 -3.10
N ASP A 70 12.75 -0.79 -4.19
CA ASP A 70 12.22 -0.37 -5.49
C ASP A 70 10.69 -0.27 -5.43
N ILE A 71 9.99 -1.23 -4.82
CA ILE A 71 8.54 -1.15 -4.60
C ILE A 71 8.14 0.14 -3.87
N LEU A 72 8.89 0.53 -2.82
CA LEU A 72 8.61 1.78 -2.10
C LEU A 72 8.85 3.03 -2.97
N ARG A 73 9.88 3.03 -3.81
CA ARG A 73 10.14 4.13 -4.75
C ARG A 73 9.01 4.25 -5.78
N TRP A 74 8.60 3.13 -6.37
CA TRP A 74 7.49 3.09 -7.31
C TRP A 74 6.17 3.51 -6.67
N GLY A 75 5.92 3.08 -5.42
CA GLY A 75 4.74 3.48 -4.66
C GLY A 75 4.65 5.00 -4.47
N ARG A 76 5.75 5.66 -4.08
CA ARG A 76 5.80 7.12 -3.95
C ARG A 76 5.60 7.83 -5.29
N GLY A 77 6.30 7.41 -6.34
CA GLY A 77 6.15 8.02 -7.67
C GLY A 77 4.74 7.87 -8.25
N THR A 78 4.08 6.75 -7.96
CA THR A 78 2.69 6.51 -8.36
C THR A 78 1.73 7.43 -7.60
N TYR A 79 1.93 7.62 -6.30
CA TYR A 79 1.14 8.54 -5.49
C TYR A 79 1.23 9.98 -6.02
N ASP A 80 2.44 10.47 -6.29
CA ASP A 80 2.65 11.83 -6.82
C ASP A 80 1.96 12.02 -8.18
N THR A 81 2.02 10.97 -9.03
CA THR A 81 1.37 10.98 -10.35
C THR A 81 -0.15 10.99 -10.23
N ILE A 82 -0.73 10.19 -9.32
CA ILE A 82 -2.18 10.17 -9.07
C ILE A 82 -2.64 11.53 -8.55
N GLN A 83 -1.88 12.16 -7.66
CA GLN A 83 -2.22 13.47 -7.14
C GLN A 83 -2.27 14.52 -8.26
N ALA A 84 -1.21 14.62 -9.07
CA ALA A 84 -1.16 15.55 -10.20
C ALA A 84 -2.29 15.29 -11.22
N TYR A 85 -2.61 14.03 -11.48
CA TYR A 85 -3.70 13.67 -12.39
C TYR A 85 -5.08 14.01 -11.81
N THR A 86 -5.28 13.80 -10.51
CA THR A 86 -6.52 14.15 -9.81
C THR A 86 -6.73 15.66 -9.80
N GLU A 87 -5.68 16.44 -9.55
CA GLU A 87 -5.72 17.92 -9.62
C GLU A 87 -6.10 18.41 -11.02
N PHE A 88 -5.53 17.79 -12.06
CA PHE A 88 -5.88 18.11 -13.44
C PHE A 88 -7.36 17.81 -13.75
N LEU A 89 -7.83 16.61 -13.41
CA LEU A 89 -9.22 16.22 -13.64
C LEU A 89 -10.20 17.11 -12.88
N LEU A 90 -9.92 17.40 -11.61
CA LEU A 90 -10.79 18.23 -10.78
C LEU A 90 -10.87 19.66 -11.32
N THR A 91 -9.73 20.22 -11.76
CA THR A 91 -9.71 21.55 -12.40
C THR A 91 -10.50 21.56 -13.71
N ALA A 92 -10.30 20.56 -14.57
CA ALA A 92 -11.02 20.46 -15.84
C ALA A 92 -12.53 20.30 -15.64
N SER A 93 -12.95 19.43 -14.72
CA SER A 93 -14.37 19.26 -14.38
C SER A 93 -14.99 20.54 -13.81
N PHE A 94 -14.26 21.26 -12.97
CA PHE A 94 -14.76 22.51 -12.38
C PHE A 94 -14.90 23.63 -13.44
N VAL A 95 -13.93 23.77 -14.35
CA VAL A 95 -13.99 24.73 -15.45
C VAL A 95 -15.16 24.41 -16.39
N ALA A 96 -15.35 23.14 -16.75
CA ALA A 96 -16.48 22.72 -17.58
C ALA A 96 -17.82 23.11 -16.95
N LEU A 97 -17.99 22.86 -15.64
CA LEU A 97 -19.21 23.21 -14.92
C LEU A 97 -19.47 24.72 -14.90
N ILE A 98 -18.42 25.54 -14.74
CA ILE A 98 -18.54 27.01 -14.82
C ILE A 98 -18.98 27.44 -16.22
N ILE A 99 -18.36 26.90 -17.27
CA ILE A 99 -18.68 27.26 -18.66
C ILE A 99 -20.15 26.91 -18.95
N ASP A 100 -20.58 25.71 -18.61
CA ASP A 100 -21.97 25.27 -18.80
C ASP A 100 -22.94 26.18 -18.05
N SER A 101 -22.64 26.53 -16.80
CA SER A 101 -23.48 27.43 -15.99
C SER A 101 -23.57 28.84 -16.60
N VAL A 102 -22.45 29.39 -17.10
CA VAL A 102 -22.44 30.72 -17.74
C VAL A 102 -23.21 30.71 -19.06
N MET A 103 -23.09 29.64 -19.85
CA MET A 103 -23.86 29.48 -21.09
C MET A 103 -25.36 29.37 -20.82
N GLU A 104 -25.77 28.69 -19.74
CA GLU A 104 -27.17 28.59 -19.34
C GLU A 104 -27.74 29.92 -18.84
N ILE A 105 -26.95 30.73 -18.12
CA ILE A 105 -27.35 32.06 -17.61
C ILE A 105 -27.32 33.13 -18.71
N SER A 106 -26.57 32.93 -19.79
CA SER A 106 -26.57 33.79 -20.98
C SER A 106 -27.34 33.14 -22.14
N PRO A 107 -28.66 32.92 -22.02
CA PRO A 107 -29.46 32.48 -23.14
C PRO A 107 -29.51 33.64 -24.13
N ARG A 108 -28.78 33.50 -25.24
CA ARG A 108 -29.10 34.23 -26.46
C ARG A 108 -30.26 33.55 -27.15
#